data_AF-I0HBR2-F1
#
_entry.id   AF-I0HBR2-F1
#
_cell.length_a   1.000
_cell.length_b   1.000
_cell.length_c   1.000
_cell.angle_alpha   90.00
_cell.angle_beta   90.00
_cell.angle_gamma   90.00
#
_symmetry.space_group_name_H-M   'P 1'
#
loop_
_entity.id
_entity.type
_entity.pdbx_description
1 polymer ?
#
loop_
_entity_poly.entity_id
_entity_poly.type
_entity_poly.pdbx_seq_one_letter_code
_entity_poly.pdbx_strand_id
1 'polypeptide(L)'
;MIRWWRRRPTPQPAGLPIERLAADLRRLLRLHGELAASAHAALCAHRLWAVEAAIGTRAIEAAIALGVRHPPPSRAAALTPAELSVLLAEVAAAGLALPGRFGQFTPDGRL
;
A
#
# COMPACT_ATOMS: atom_id res chain seq x y z
N MET A 1 13.99 50.72 -0.55
CA MET A 1 13.53 49.60 0.30
C MET A 1 12.48 48.79 -0.46
N ILE A 2 12.84 47.67 -1.08
CA ILE A 2 11.84 46.69 -1.55
C ILE A 2 12.33 45.31 -1.16
N ARG A 3 11.57 44.71 -0.24
CA ARG A 3 11.86 43.50 0.51
C ARG A 3 11.32 42.33 -0.31
N TRP A 4 12.19 41.62 -1.03
CA TRP A 4 11.82 40.42 -1.77
C TRP A 4 11.58 39.29 -0.77
N TRP A 5 10.32 39.03 -0.45
CA TRP A 5 9.94 37.86 0.32
C TRP A 5 10.29 36.62 -0.50
N ARG A 6 11.28 35.86 -0.03
CA ARG A 6 11.52 34.49 -0.49
C ARG A 6 10.19 33.75 -0.37
N ARG A 7 9.57 33.39 -1.49
CA ARG A 7 8.54 32.34 -1.49
C ARG A 7 9.20 31.12 -0.84
N ARG A 8 8.73 30.73 0.35
CA ARG A 8 9.03 29.40 0.87
C ARG A 8 8.61 28.41 -0.21
N PRO A 9 9.47 27.46 -0.63
CA PRO A 9 8.99 26.34 -1.40
C PRO A 9 7.94 25.63 -0.54
N THR A 10 6.68 25.61 -1.00
CA THR A 10 5.66 24.71 -0.46
C THR A 10 6.25 23.30 -0.53
N PRO A 11 6.24 22.52 0.57
CA PRO A 11 6.66 21.13 0.51
C PRO A 11 5.72 20.41 -0.44
N GLN A 12 6.16 20.17 -1.67
CA GLN A 12 5.48 19.24 -2.55
C GLN A 12 5.61 17.88 -1.87
N PRO A 13 4.50 17.19 -1.54
CA PRO A 13 4.59 15.86 -1.00
C PRO A 13 5.36 15.01 -2.01
N ALA A 14 6.48 14.44 -1.58
CA ALA A 14 7.28 13.55 -2.38
C ALA A 14 6.53 12.22 -2.53
N GLY A 15 5.50 12.19 -3.38
CA GLY A 15 4.63 11.03 -3.57
C GLY A 15 3.35 11.36 -4.33
N LEU A 16 2.66 10.33 -4.84
CA LEU A 16 1.29 10.47 -5.31
C LEU A 16 0.42 11.06 -4.18
N PRO A 17 -0.59 11.91 -4.49
CA PRO A 17 -1.50 12.41 -3.46
C PRO A 17 -2.14 11.25 -2.71
N ILE A 18 -2.27 11.38 -1.40
CA ILE A 18 -2.66 10.30 -0.49
C ILE A 18 -4.02 9.70 -0.84
N GLU A 19 -4.91 10.51 -1.42
CA GLU A 19 -6.23 10.11 -1.91
C GLU A 19 -6.12 9.12 -3.07
N ARG A 20 -5.12 9.30 -3.96
CA ARG A 20 -4.83 8.36 -5.05
C ARG A 20 -4.25 7.06 -4.52
N LEU A 21 -3.36 7.13 -3.51
CA LEU A 21 -2.84 5.93 -2.84
C LEU A 21 -3.96 5.14 -2.16
N ALA A 22 -4.88 5.83 -1.47
CA ALA A 22 -6.06 5.21 -0.87
C ALA A 22 -6.98 4.57 -1.92
N ALA A 23 -7.18 5.24 -3.07
CA ALA A 23 -7.99 4.70 -4.16
C ALA A 23 -7.34 3.46 -4.80
N ASP A 24 -6.03 3.49 -5.03
CA ASP A 24 -5.29 2.38 -5.61
C ASP A 24 -5.27 1.17 -4.65
N LEU A 25 -5.02 1.39 -3.36
CA LEU A 25 -5.10 0.34 -2.34
C LEU A 25 -6.49 -0.30 -2.26
N ARG A 26 -7.57 0.50 -2.27
CA ARG A 26 -8.94 -0.03 -2.32
C ARG A 26 -9.19 -0.88 -3.56
N ARG A 27 -8.68 -0.45 -4.72
CA ARG A 27 -8.80 -1.19 -5.99
C ARG A 27 -8.02 -2.50 -5.95
N LEU A 28 -6.79 -2.49 -5.46
CA LEU A 28 -5.94 -3.66 -5.37
C LEU A 28 -6.49 -4.69 -4.36
N LEU A 29 -6.96 -4.24 -3.20
CA LEU A 29 -7.60 -5.10 -2.21
C LEU A 29 -8.87 -5.77 -2.73
N ARG A 30 -9.66 -5.05 -3.55
CA ARG A 30 -10.82 -5.65 -4.24
C ARG A 30 -10.38 -6.71 -5.24
N LEU A 31 -9.41 -6.39 -6.08
CA LEU A 31 -8.87 -7.33 -7.08
C LEU A 31 -8.29 -8.58 -6.43
N HIS A 32 -7.60 -8.43 -5.29
CA HIS A 32 -7.11 -9.55 -4.49
C HIS A 32 -8.25 -10.44 -4.02
N GLY A 33 -9.31 -9.86 -3.45
CA GLY A 33 -10.49 -10.62 -3.03
C GLY A 33 -11.18 -11.36 -4.18
N GLU A 34 -11.31 -10.72 -5.36
CA GLU A 34 -11.88 -11.34 -6.56
C GLU A 34 -11.04 -12.51 -7.07
N LEU A 35 -9.70 -12.36 -7.09
CA LEU A 35 -8.79 -13.42 -7.52
C LEU A 35 -8.73 -14.57 -6.51
N ALA A 36 -8.73 -14.28 -5.22
CA ALA A 36 -8.72 -15.28 -4.16
C ALA A 36 -10.03 -16.09 -4.10
N ALA A 37 -11.17 -15.46 -4.43
CA ALA A 37 -12.47 -16.13 -4.49
C ALA A 37 -12.69 -16.95 -5.79
N SER A 38 -11.82 -16.79 -6.80
CA SER A 38 -11.96 -17.50 -8.07
C SER A 38 -11.61 -18.99 -7.92
N ALA A 39 -12.44 -19.88 -8.50
CA ALA A 39 -12.15 -21.32 -8.58
C ALA A 39 -10.82 -21.64 -9.30
N HIS A 40 -10.26 -20.68 -10.03
CA HIS A 40 -8.97 -20.77 -10.71
C HIS A 40 -7.81 -20.21 -9.87
N ALA A 41 -7.98 -20.03 -8.55
CA ALA A 41 -6.96 -19.43 -7.68
C ALA A 41 -5.58 -20.11 -7.82
N ALA A 42 -5.53 -21.45 -7.94
CA ALA A 42 -4.29 -22.19 -8.15
C ALA A 42 -3.58 -21.81 -9.48
N LEU A 43 -4.35 -21.57 -10.54
CA LEU A 43 -3.83 -21.13 -11.84
C LEU A 43 -3.47 -19.63 -11.85
N CYS A 44 -4.08 -18.85 -10.95
CA CYS A 44 -3.85 -17.43 -10.78
C CYS A 44 -2.80 -17.10 -9.71
N ALA A 45 -2.08 -18.08 -9.15
CA ALA A 45 -1.16 -17.88 -8.04
C ALA A 45 -0.13 -16.77 -8.31
N HIS A 46 0.50 -16.78 -9.48
CA HIS A 46 1.45 -15.72 -9.87
C HIS A 46 0.80 -14.33 -9.95
N ARG A 47 -0.43 -14.26 -10.47
CA ARG A 47 -1.18 -13.00 -10.57
C ARG A 47 -1.62 -12.49 -9.21
N LEU A 48 -2.06 -13.38 -8.32
CA LEU A 48 -2.42 -13.06 -6.94
C LEU A 48 -1.20 -12.51 -6.22
N TRP A 49 -0.04 -13.16 -6.35
CA TRP A 49 1.22 -12.69 -5.80
C TRP A 49 1.65 -11.31 -6.33
N ALA A 50 1.54 -11.08 -7.64
CA ALA A 50 1.85 -9.77 -8.22
C ALA A 50 0.93 -8.66 -7.67
N VAL A 51 -0.34 -8.97 -7.39
CA VAL A 51 -1.26 -8.05 -6.73
C VAL A 51 -0.85 -7.80 -5.28
N GLU A 52 -0.46 -8.83 -4.52
CA GLU A 52 0.03 -8.66 -3.14
C GLU A 52 1.29 -7.80 -3.06
N ALA A 53 2.26 -8.00 -3.96
CA ALA A 53 3.45 -7.17 -4.05
C ALA A 53 3.13 -5.70 -4.39
N ALA A 54 2.14 -5.47 -5.27
CA ALA A 54 1.64 -4.13 -5.56
C ALA A 54 0.95 -3.49 -4.35
N ILE A 55 0.17 -4.25 -3.59
CA ILE A 55 -0.43 -3.80 -2.32
C ILE A 55 0.66 -3.39 -1.34
N GLY A 56 1.69 -4.22 -1.15
CA GLY A 56 2.82 -3.92 -0.27
C GLY A 56 3.57 -2.64 -0.65
N THR A 57 3.80 -2.44 -1.94
CA THR A 57 4.44 -1.22 -2.47
C THR A 57 3.60 0.01 -2.17
N ARG A 58 2.30 -0.03 -2.48
CA ARG A 58 1.38 1.09 -2.24
C ARG A 58 1.15 1.37 -0.76
N ALA A 59 1.16 0.34 0.08
CA ALA A 59 1.03 0.47 1.53
C ALA A 59 2.26 1.16 2.13
N ILE A 60 3.48 0.85 1.66
CA ILE A 60 4.69 1.55 2.09
C ILE A 60 4.69 3.00 1.61
N GLU A 61 4.31 3.27 0.34
CA GLU A 61 4.19 4.64 -0.17
C GLU A 61 3.18 5.46 0.65
N ALA A 62 2.02 4.87 1.00
CA ALA A 62 1.03 5.51 1.85
C ALA A 62 1.55 5.73 3.26
N ALA A 63 2.30 4.77 3.81
CA ALA A 63 2.88 4.87 5.13
C ALA A 63 3.94 5.98 5.23
N ILE A 64 4.78 6.12 4.19
CA ILE A 64 5.72 7.23 4.03
C ILE A 64 4.97 8.56 3.99
N ALA A 65 3.92 8.65 3.18
CA ALA A 65 3.13 9.87 3.04
C ALA A 65 2.42 10.27 4.35
N LEU A 66 2.01 9.29 5.17
CA LEU A 66 1.38 9.47 6.48
C LEU A 66 2.39 9.66 7.63
N GLY A 67 3.68 9.39 7.40
CA GLY A 67 4.70 9.41 8.43
C GLY A 67 4.55 8.32 9.49
N VAL A 68 3.88 7.21 9.18
CA VAL A 68 3.77 6.06 10.09
C VAL A 68 4.99 5.15 9.97
N ARG A 69 5.23 4.32 10.99
CA ARG A 69 6.34 3.37 10.95
C ARG A 69 6.15 2.39 9.80
N HIS A 70 7.14 2.31 8.92
CA HIS A 70 7.12 1.40 7.77
C HIS A 70 8.45 0.67 7.61
N PRO A 71 8.44 -0.55 7.04
CA PRO A 71 9.66 -1.20 6.59
C PRO A 71 10.30 -0.43 5.41
N PRO A 72 11.56 -0.73 5.06
CA PRO A 72 12.23 -0.14 3.91
C PRO A 72 11.45 -0.42 2.60
N PRO A 73 11.37 0.54 1.66
CA PRO A 73 10.70 0.35 0.36
C PRO A 73 11.23 -0.84 -0.44
N SER A 74 12.53 -1.15 -0.31
CA SER A 74 13.16 -2.31 -0.95
C SER A 74 12.57 -3.66 -0.50
N ARG A 75 11.90 -3.71 0.65
CA ARG A 75 11.24 -4.93 1.16
C ARG A 75 9.76 -5.05 0.75
N ALA A 76 9.22 -4.12 -0.03
CA ALA A 76 7.79 -4.10 -0.39
C ALA A 76 7.25 -5.41 -0.96
N ALA A 77 8.02 -6.05 -1.85
CA ALA A 77 7.66 -7.33 -2.48
C ALA A 77 7.96 -8.56 -1.61
N ALA A 78 8.62 -8.36 -0.46
CA ALA A 78 9.06 -9.41 0.46
C ALA A 78 8.38 -9.30 1.83
N LEU A 79 7.31 -8.51 1.94
CA LEU A 79 6.50 -8.45 3.14
C LEU A 79 5.76 -9.78 3.32
N THR A 80 5.86 -10.35 4.51
CA THR A 80 5.02 -11.47 4.90
C THR A 80 3.54 -11.03 4.98
N PRO A 81 2.58 -11.96 4.85
CA PRO A 81 1.15 -11.66 5.08
C PRO A 81 0.85 -10.93 6.38
N ALA A 82 1.54 -11.29 7.45
CA ALA A 82 1.37 -10.68 8.77
C ALA A 82 1.90 -9.24 8.77
N GLU A 83 3.11 -9.01 8.25
CA GLU A 83 3.68 -7.66 8.11
C GLU A 83 2.79 -6.77 7.23
N LEU A 84 2.27 -7.31 6.12
CA LEU A 84 1.37 -6.58 5.23
C LEU A 84 0.06 -6.21 5.93
N SER A 85 -0.54 -7.15 6.65
CA SER A 85 -1.79 -6.91 7.41
C SER A 85 -1.60 -5.86 8.50
N VAL A 86 -0.48 -5.93 9.24
CA VAL A 86 -0.12 -4.92 10.24
C VAL A 86 0.07 -3.55 9.59
N LEU A 87 0.83 -3.47 8.50
CA LEU A 87 1.05 -2.22 7.79
C LEU A 87 -0.26 -1.59 7.28
N LEU A 88 -1.16 -2.39 6.72
CA LEU A 88 -2.49 -1.93 6.27
C LEU A 88 -3.36 -1.44 7.43
N ALA A 89 -3.28 -2.09 8.59
CA ALA A 89 -3.98 -1.65 9.79
C ALA A 89 -3.42 -0.32 10.32
N GLU A 90 -2.09 -0.15 10.34
CA GLU A 90 -1.42 1.08 10.79
C GLU A 90 -1.76 2.27 9.88
N VAL A 91 -1.73 2.11 8.56
CA VAL A 91 -2.12 3.19 7.65
C VAL A 91 -3.63 3.50 7.72
N ALA A 92 -4.48 2.49 7.96
CA ALA A 92 -5.91 2.71 8.20
C ALA A 92 -6.14 3.49 9.50
N ALA A 93 -5.44 3.13 10.58
CA ALA A 93 -5.50 3.82 11.86
C ALA A 93 -4.99 5.27 11.77
N ALA A 94 -4.02 5.54 10.89
CA ALA A 94 -3.55 6.88 10.58
C ALA A 94 -4.49 7.70 9.67
N GLY A 95 -5.68 7.16 9.34
CA GLY A 95 -6.74 7.87 8.64
C GLY A 95 -6.84 7.58 7.15
N LEU A 96 -6.10 6.60 6.62
CA LEU A 96 -6.29 6.15 5.25
C LEU A 96 -7.60 5.37 5.13
N ALA A 97 -8.50 5.83 4.25
CA ALA A 97 -9.81 5.18 4.03
C ALA A 97 -9.66 3.82 3.32
N LEU A 98 -9.42 2.77 4.09
CA LEU A 98 -9.30 1.37 3.66
C LEU A 98 -10.49 0.54 4.15
N PRO A 99 -10.84 -0.58 3.47
CA PRO A 99 -11.85 -1.49 3.96
C PRO A 99 -11.41 -2.14 5.28
N GLY A 100 -12.31 -2.23 6.27
CA GLY A 100 -11.96 -2.70 7.63
C GLY A 100 -11.58 -4.18 7.77
N ARG A 101 -11.61 -4.96 6.68
CA ARG A 101 -11.12 -6.34 6.61
C ARG A 101 -10.36 -6.53 5.31
N PHE A 102 -9.12 -6.98 5.43
CA PHE A 102 -8.27 -7.40 4.32
C PHE A 102 -8.35 -8.93 4.28
N GLY A 103 -8.61 -9.52 3.11
CA GLY A 103 -8.66 -10.98 2.97
C GLY A 103 -7.34 -11.65 3.40
N GLN A 104 -7.32 -12.98 3.46
CA GLN A 104 -6.09 -13.69 3.80
C GLN A 104 -5.08 -13.58 2.65
N PHE A 105 -3.88 -13.07 2.94
CA PHE A 105 -2.78 -13.01 1.98
C PHE A 105 -2.03 -14.34 1.89
N THR A 106 -1.42 -14.62 0.73
CA THR A 106 -0.72 -15.88 0.51
C THR A 106 0.55 -16.01 1.36
N PRO A 107 0.74 -17.13 2.08
CA PRO A 107 1.88 -17.36 2.98
C PRO A 107 3.24 -17.49 2.28
N ASP A 108 3.26 -17.69 0.96
CA ASP A 108 4.48 -17.96 0.22
C ASP A 108 5.20 -16.67 -0.19
N GLY A 109 6.16 -16.27 0.64
CA GLY A 109 7.13 -15.21 0.35
C GLY A 109 8.37 -15.69 -0.40
N ARG A 110 8.36 -16.86 -1.07
CA ARG A 110 9.53 -17.41 -1.79
C ARG A 110 9.13 -18.25 -3.02
N LEU A 111 9.67 -17.86 -4.17
CA LEU A 111 10.24 -18.80 -5.15
C LEU A 111 11.72 -18.42 -5.30
#